data_AF-A0A397N3I6-F1
#
_entry.id   AF-A0A397N3I6-F1
#
_cell.length_a   1.000
_cell.length_b   1.000
_cell.length_c   1.000
_cell.angle_alpha   90.00
_cell.angle_beta   90.00
_cell.angle_gamma   90.00
#
_symmetry.space_group_name_H-M   'P 1'
#
loop_
_entity.id
_entity.type
_entity.pdbx_description
1 polymer ?
#
loop_
_entity_poly.entity_id
_entity_poly.type
_entity_poly.pdbx_seq_one_letter_code
_entity_poly.pdbx_strand_id
1 'polypeptide(L)'
;MSEHNALNLIAGYSEAFAAKLTLEQSGSDFQEVRGEVASSVVQLHPKRLALQVAEIIEDTPSTKTLRLVAVDDQALPPFQAGQYINLFVEIDGVRTARPYAMSSSPLQRMHYDLTVKRAQSGFVSHYLLDRVSVGQRLSSSGPMGTFHHNPLFHGDDLVFLAGGSGSAPARSILLNILERGLPQRFHMIYVNSHVDDVIYADELRELAAQHENFTLSEVISRPPAGYSGRSGRLNLAMLQELLGDIGDKMFYICGPTPFNDSCVALLGELGVARRRIRVEANGAPKTPHQQTGWPAGVNMEDEVTITVQGRGSFRSTVGEPLLNALERNGYFVENACRSGECSLCRVKLTSGEVFNPQEAHLRKSDRDFGWIYSCVAFPVGDIEVLL
;
A
#
# COMPACT_ATOMS: atom_id res chain seq x y z
N MET A 1 -11.49 40.69 42.74
CA MET A 1 -12.27 40.78 41.49
C MET A 1 -12.96 42.13 41.46
N SER A 2 -12.95 42.85 40.34
CA SER A 2 -13.77 44.06 40.19
C SER A 2 -15.25 43.66 40.29
N GLU A 3 -16.03 44.34 41.13
CA GLU A 3 -17.48 44.11 41.29
C GLU A 3 -18.26 44.36 39.98
N HIS A 4 -17.63 44.85 38.92
CA HIS A 4 -18.27 45.24 37.66
C HIS A 4 -17.86 44.34 36.47
N ASN A 5 -17.59 43.05 36.70
CA ASN A 5 -17.43 42.10 35.59
C ASN A 5 -18.81 41.59 35.13
N ALA A 6 -19.24 41.98 33.93
CA ALA A 6 -20.53 41.58 33.34
C ALA A 6 -20.72 40.05 33.26
N LEU A 7 -19.63 39.27 33.27
CA LEU A 7 -19.68 37.80 33.26
C LEU A 7 -20.25 37.20 34.55
N ASN A 8 -20.25 37.94 35.67
CA ASN A 8 -20.84 37.49 36.93
C ASN A 8 -22.37 37.35 36.89
N LEU A 9 -23.03 37.89 35.84
CA LEU A 9 -24.47 37.73 35.62
C LEU A 9 -24.83 36.38 34.98
N ILE A 10 -23.85 35.65 34.45
CA ILE A 10 -24.06 34.34 33.82
C ILE A 10 -24.15 33.29 34.94
N ALA A 11 -25.31 32.62 35.04
CA ALA A 11 -25.51 31.53 35.99
C ALA A 11 -24.42 30.46 35.82
N GLY A 12 -23.75 30.07 36.90
CA GLY A 12 -22.64 29.11 36.87
C GLY A 12 -21.25 29.73 36.68
N TYR A 13 -21.14 31.01 36.30
CA TYR A 13 -19.82 31.62 36.02
C TYR A 13 -18.96 31.75 37.27
N SER A 14 -19.54 32.18 38.39
CA SER A 14 -18.81 32.32 39.64
C SER A 14 -18.38 30.96 40.19
N GLU A 15 -19.22 29.92 40.10
CA GLU A 15 -18.82 28.56 40.48
C GLU A 15 -17.74 27.99 39.55
N ALA A 16 -17.86 28.17 38.23
CA ALA A 16 -16.86 27.73 37.27
C ALA A 16 -15.51 28.46 37.45
N PHE A 17 -15.55 29.75 37.76
CA PHE A 17 -14.36 30.55 38.00
C PHE A 17 -13.67 30.17 39.32
N ALA A 18 -14.45 29.93 40.38
CA ALA A 18 -13.93 29.40 41.65
C ALA A 18 -13.31 28.02 41.47
N ALA A 19 -13.99 27.11 40.75
CA ALA A 19 -13.48 25.78 40.42
C ALA A 19 -12.18 25.86 39.60
N LYS A 20 -12.11 26.78 38.62
CA LYS A 20 -10.89 27.06 37.86
C LYS A 20 -9.76 27.51 38.78
N LEU A 21 -9.98 28.49 39.66
CA LEU A 21 -8.95 28.98 40.59
C LEU A 21 -8.46 27.87 41.54
N THR A 22 -9.37 27.02 42.03
CA THR A 22 -8.99 25.85 42.84
C THR A 22 -8.13 24.88 42.03
N LEU A 23 -8.52 24.58 40.79
CA LEU A 23 -7.72 23.75 39.87
C LEU A 23 -6.39 24.41 39.48
N GLU A 24 -6.28 25.73 39.45
CA GLU A 24 -5.00 26.42 39.23
C GLU A 24 -4.07 26.32 40.46
N GLN A 25 -4.62 26.17 41.67
CA GLN A 25 -3.84 26.00 42.91
C GLN A 25 -3.42 24.55 43.17
N SER A 26 -4.24 23.57 42.77
CA SER A 26 -4.02 22.15 43.05
C SER A 26 -3.85 21.26 41.82
N GLY A 27 -4.06 21.80 40.63
CA GLY A 27 -3.91 21.07 39.37
C GLY A 27 -2.47 21.01 38.91
N SER A 28 -2.14 19.97 38.16
CA SER A 28 -0.87 19.85 37.45
C SER A 28 -0.92 20.71 36.19
N ASP A 29 0.11 21.53 35.95
CA ASP A 29 0.18 22.41 34.77
C ASP A 29 0.53 21.66 33.46
N PHE A 30 0.65 20.34 33.53
CA PHE A 30 1.09 19.44 32.46
C PHE A 30 2.38 19.89 31.74
N GLN A 31 3.14 20.84 32.29
CA GLN A 31 4.37 21.32 31.67
C GLN A 31 5.43 20.22 31.65
N GLU A 32 5.46 19.37 32.67
CA GLU A 32 6.35 18.20 32.75
C GLU A 32 6.06 17.17 31.65
N VAL A 33 4.80 17.05 31.21
CA VAL A 33 4.39 16.16 30.11
C VAL A 33 4.27 16.88 28.76
N ARG A 34 4.70 18.16 28.70
CA ARG A 34 4.57 18.98 27.50
C ARG A 34 5.43 18.39 26.39
N GLY A 35 4.77 17.95 25.33
CA GLY A 35 5.43 17.32 24.19
C GLY A 35 5.58 15.81 24.32
N GLU A 36 5.19 15.18 25.44
CA GLU A 36 5.15 13.71 25.55
C GLU A 36 4.24 13.10 24.47
N VAL A 37 3.04 13.65 24.31
CA VAL A 37 2.11 13.21 23.24
C VAL A 37 2.76 13.33 21.87
N ALA A 38 3.42 14.46 21.58
CA ALA A 38 4.10 14.65 20.31
C ALA A 38 5.26 13.66 20.13
N SER A 39 6.02 13.39 21.19
CA SER A 39 7.12 12.40 21.20
C SER A 39 6.59 10.99 20.95
N SER A 40 5.55 10.56 21.67
CA SER A 40 4.90 9.27 21.46
C SER A 40 4.34 9.13 20.06
N VAL A 41 3.69 10.17 19.52
CA VAL A 41 3.19 10.17 18.14
C VAL A 41 4.35 10.07 17.15
N VAL A 42 5.46 10.77 17.37
CA VAL A 42 6.64 10.69 16.48
C VAL A 42 7.27 9.30 16.53
N GLN A 43 7.33 8.66 17.69
CA GLN A 43 7.84 7.29 17.83
C GLN A 43 6.92 6.25 17.16
N LEU A 44 5.60 6.41 17.28
CA LEU A 44 4.63 5.47 16.72
C LEU A 44 4.30 5.74 15.24
N HIS A 45 4.44 6.98 14.78
CA HIS A 45 4.09 7.44 13.44
C HIS A 45 5.15 8.40 12.87
N PRO A 46 6.41 7.95 12.74
CA PRO A 46 7.46 8.80 12.21
C PRO A 46 7.19 9.14 10.74
N LYS A 47 7.49 10.39 10.36
CA LYS A 47 7.38 10.84 8.97
C LYS A 47 8.32 10.08 8.02
N ARG A 48 9.50 9.71 8.54
CA ARG A 48 10.52 8.93 7.84
C ARG A 48 11.16 7.96 8.83
N LEU A 49 11.40 6.74 8.37
CA LEU A 49 12.21 5.76 9.05
C LEU A 49 13.60 5.74 8.41
N ALA A 50 14.62 5.65 9.25
CA ALA A 50 15.97 5.31 8.85
C ALA A 50 16.17 3.82 9.10
N LEU A 51 16.31 3.06 8.02
CA LEU A 51 16.39 1.61 8.05
C LEU A 51 17.78 1.14 7.61
N GLN A 52 18.16 -0.05 8.05
CA GLN A 52 19.36 -0.75 7.58
C GLN A 52 18.97 -2.15 7.10
N VAL A 53 19.55 -2.58 5.98
CA VAL A 53 19.41 -3.96 5.49
C VAL A 53 20.23 -4.87 6.39
N ALA A 54 19.57 -5.61 7.28
CA ALA A 54 20.23 -6.57 8.16
C ALA A 54 20.51 -7.90 7.46
N GLU A 55 19.60 -8.33 6.59
CA GLU A 55 19.67 -9.62 5.90
C GLU A 55 19.01 -9.51 4.52
N ILE A 56 19.53 -10.28 3.57
CA ILE A 56 18.93 -10.47 2.25
C ILE A 56 18.70 -11.97 2.08
N ILE A 57 17.44 -12.36 2.00
CA ILE A 57 17.01 -13.75 1.87
C ILE A 57 16.64 -13.99 0.41
N GLU A 58 17.23 -15.00 -0.22
CA GLU A 58 16.88 -15.39 -1.59
C GLU A 58 15.69 -16.34 -1.56
N ASP A 59 14.51 -15.84 -1.96
CA ASP A 59 13.27 -16.65 -1.94
C ASP A 59 13.13 -17.49 -3.21
N THR A 60 13.37 -16.88 -4.38
CA THR A 60 13.29 -17.51 -5.70
C THR A 60 14.34 -16.87 -6.62
N PRO A 61 14.62 -17.42 -7.82
CA PRO A 61 15.52 -16.78 -8.78
C PRO A 61 15.11 -15.35 -9.17
N SER A 62 13.84 -14.98 -8.98
CA SER A 62 13.30 -13.66 -9.32
C SER A 62 12.92 -12.80 -8.10
N THR A 63 13.08 -13.31 -6.87
CA THR A 63 12.54 -12.70 -5.66
C THR A 63 13.54 -12.78 -4.51
N LYS A 64 13.71 -11.66 -3.78
CA LYS A 64 14.44 -11.62 -2.52
C LYS A 64 13.60 -10.91 -1.46
N THR A 65 13.78 -11.29 -0.20
CA THR A 65 13.25 -10.60 0.96
C THR A 65 14.36 -9.79 1.61
N LEU A 66 14.13 -8.48 1.73
CA LEU A 66 15.03 -7.57 2.45
C LEU A 66 14.53 -7.45 3.89
N ARG A 67 15.32 -7.92 4.86
CA ARG A 67 15.05 -7.72 6.28
C ARG A 67 15.62 -6.37 6.71
N LEU A 68 14.74 -5.46 7.09
CA LEU A 68 15.07 -4.09 7.46
C LEU A 68 14.93 -3.90 8.97
N VAL A 69 15.98 -3.39 9.60
CA VAL A 69 15.98 -3.02 11.03
C VAL A 69 16.09 -1.50 11.17
N ALA A 70 15.73 -0.96 12.33
CA ALA A 70 15.95 0.46 12.62
C ALA A 70 17.46 0.74 12.77
N VAL A 71 17.94 1.88 12.25
CA VAL A 71 19.37 2.26 12.36
C VAL A 71 19.82 2.51 13.81
N ASP A 72 18.89 2.83 14.69
CA ASP A 72 19.11 3.09 16.12
C ASP A 72 18.81 1.87 17.02
N ASP A 73 18.65 0.69 16.40
CA ASP A 73 18.33 -0.59 17.05
C ASP A 73 17.03 -0.57 17.88
N GLN A 74 16.16 0.44 17.68
CA GLN A 74 14.87 0.53 18.37
C GLN A 74 13.81 -0.34 17.68
N ALA A 75 12.75 -0.64 18.43
CA ALA A 75 11.56 -1.25 17.86
C ALA A 75 10.93 -0.34 16.80
N LEU A 76 10.74 -0.87 15.60
CA LEU A 76 10.03 -0.21 14.52
C LEU A 76 8.57 0.07 14.90
N PRO A 77 7.91 1.05 14.25
CA PRO A 77 6.50 1.34 14.49
C PRO A 77 5.59 0.09 14.40
N PRO A 78 4.52 0.02 15.19
CA PRO A 78 3.54 -1.05 15.01
C PRO A 78 2.81 -0.89 13.66
N PHE A 79 2.38 -1.99 13.06
CA PHE A 79 1.57 -1.99 11.84
C PHE A 79 0.46 -3.03 11.90
N GLN A 80 -0.53 -2.89 11.03
CA GLN A 80 -1.56 -3.90 10.82
C GLN A 80 -1.14 -4.82 9.69
N ALA A 81 -1.31 -6.14 9.86
CA ALA A 81 -0.97 -7.10 8.83
C ALA A 81 -1.63 -6.79 7.49
N GLY A 82 -0.82 -6.78 6.43
CA GLY A 82 -1.21 -6.36 5.07
C GLY A 82 -0.88 -4.90 4.73
N GLN A 83 -0.41 -4.10 5.68
CA GLN A 83 0.13 -2.76 5.40
C GLN A 83 1.48 -2.78 4.68
N TYR A 84 1.84 -1.64 4.11
CA TYR A 84 3.08 -1.43 3.38
C TYR A 84 3.89 -0.26 3.95
N ILE A 85 5.18 -0.20 3.60
CA ILE A 85 5.98 1.02 3.72
C ILE A 85 6.40 1.50 2.34
N ASN A 86 6.56 2.82 2.16
CA ASN A 86 7.07 3.39 0.92
C ASN A 86 8.58 3.57 1.03
N LEU A 87 9.35 2.82 0.27
CA LEU A 87 10.81 2.83 0.30
C LEU A 87 11.35 3.90 -0.66
N PHE A 88 12.10 4.86 -0.13
CA PHE A 88 12.73 5.93 -0.90
C PHE A 88 14.12 5.48 -1.37
N VAL A 89 14.40 5.67 -2.65
CA VAL A 89 15.68 5.33 -3.28
C VAL A 89 16.12 6.45 -4.20
N GLU A 90 17.44 6.55 -4.38
CA GLU A 90 18.06 7.39 -5.40
C GLU A 90 18.88 6.49 -6.32
N ILE A 91 18.51 6.45 -7.60
CA ILE A 91 19.13 5.59 -8.60
C ILE A 91 19.58 6.50 -9.73
N ASP A 92 20.90 6.61 -9.90
CA ASP A 92 21.53 7.35 -10.99
C ASP A 92 21.03 8.81 -11.09
N GLY A 93 20.87 9.47 -9.93
CA GLY A 93 20.39 10.84 -9.78
C GLY A 93 18.86 11.00 -9.75
N VAL A 94 18.10 9.93 -9.97
CA VAL A 94 16.64 9.93 -9.92
C VAL A 94 16.16 9.54 -8.52
N ARG A 95 15.55 10.49 -7.81
CA ARG A 95 14.89 10.25 -6.53
C ARG A 95 13.47 9.75 -6.76
N THR A 96 13.17 8.56 -6.27
CA THR A 96 11.86 7.93 -6.43
C THR A 96 11.52 7.09 -5.20
N ALA A 97 10.29 6.57 -5.13
CA ALA A 97 9.89 5.70 -4.04
C ALA A 97 8.92 4.61 -4.51
N ARG A 98 8.91 3.43 -3.88
CA ARG A 98 7.95 2.37 -4.19
C ARG A 98 7.34 1.77 -2.92
N PRO A 99 6.02 1.50 -2.91
CA PRO A 99 5.39 0.79 -1.82
C PRO A 99 5.75 -0.70 -1.87
N TYR A 100 6.06 -1.26 -0.71
CA TYR A 100 6.25 -2.70 -0.52
C TYR A 100 5.48 -3.15 0.72
N ALA A 101 4.58 -4.11 0.54
CA ALA A 101 3.88 -4.75 1.64
C ALA A 101 4.90 -5.37 2.60
N MET A 102 4.70 -5.16 3.90
CA MET A 102 5.48 -5.85 4.91
C MET A 102 5.00 -7.30 4.96
N SER A 103 5.92 -8.24 4.75
CA SER A 103 5.64 -9.68 4.74
C SER A 103 5.91 -10.36 6.07
N SER A 104 6.60 -9.67 7.00
CA SER A 104 6.80 -10.15 8.37
C SER A 104 5.52 -10.07 9.21
N SER A 105 5.53 -10.79 10.33
CA SER A 105 4.47 -10.69 11.33
C SER A 105 4.47 -9.30 12.00
N PRO A 106 3.29 -8.67 12.20
CA PRO A 106 3.20 -7.43 12.97
C PRO A 106 3.54 -7.58 14.46
N LEU A 107 3.67 -8.81 14.97
CA LEU A 107 4.17 -9.05 16.33
C LEU A 107 5.69 -8.89 16.43
N GLN A 108 6.41 -8.94 15.30
CA GLN A 108 7.85 -8.74 15.25
C GLN A 108 8.17 -7.28 14.93
N ARG A 109 8.51 -6.51 15.98
CA ARG A 109 8.83 -5.08 15.84
C ARG A 109 10.33 -4.79 15.69
N MET A 110 11.18 -5.79 15.75
CA MET A 110 12.63 -5.59 15.56
C MET A 110 13.02 -5.51 14.09
N HIS A 111 12.17 -5.94 13.18
CA HIS A 111 12.42 -5.84 11.74
C HIS A 111 11.12 -5.76 10.93
N TYR A 112 11.22 -5.20 9.72
CA TYR A 112 10.25 -5.40 8.66
C TYR A 112 10.88 -6.24 7.55
N ASP A 113 10.17 -7.25 7.08
CA ASP A 113 10.57 -8.00 5.88
C ASP A 113 9.84 -7.41 4.66
N LEU A 114 10.61 -7.05 3.62
CA LEU A 114 10.07 -6.58 2.34
C LEU A 114 10.40 -7.58 1.23
N THR A 115 9.38 -8.30 0.76
CA THR A 115 9.51 -9.25 -0.34
C THR A 115 9.45 -8.52 -1.68
N VAL A 116 10.57 -8.48 -2.38
CA VAL A 116 10.70 -7.78 -3.66
C VAL A 116 10.80 -8.81 -4.77
N LYS A 117 9.80 -8.81 -5.66
CA LYS A 117 9.85 -9.59 -6.91
C LYS A 117 10.28 -8.72 -8.07
N ARG A 118 11.09 -9.26 -8.97
CA ARG A 118 11.55 -8.55 -10.16
C ARG A 118 10.37 -8.21 -11.07
N ALA A 119 10.12 -6.92 -11.26
CA ALA A 119 9.16 -6.43 -12.24
C ALA A 119 9.76 -6.45 -13.65
N GLN A 120 8.92 -6.75 -14.64
CA GLN A 120 9.27 -6.59 -16.06
C GLN A 120 9.55 -5.11 -16.36
N SER A 121 10.73 -4.81 -16.91
CA SER A 121 11.21 -3.43 -17.12
C SER A 121 11.20 -2.56 -15.85
N GLY A 122 11.40 -3.18 -14.68
CA GLY A 122 11.39 -2.48 -13.40
C GLY A 122 12.65 -1.65 -13.15
N PHE A 123 12.49 -0.41 -12.68
CA PHE A 123 13.61 0.44 -12.28
C PHE A 123 14.05 0.15 -10.84
N VAL A 124 13.14 0.31 -9.88
CA VAL A 124 13.43 0.16 -8.45
C VAL A 124 13.59 -1.31 -8.04
N SER A 125 12.76 -2.23 -8.54
CA SER A 125 12.89 -3.65 -8.16
C SER A 125 14.22 -4.25 -8.62
N HIS A 126 14.77 -3.82 -9.77
CA HIS A 126 16.08 -4.28 -10.23
C HIS A 126 17.18 -3.74 -9.31
N TYR A 127 17.13 -2.45 -8.97
CA TYR A 127 18.05 -1.87 -7.98
C TYR A 127 18.04 -2.62 -6.65
N LEU A 128 16.86 -2.90 -6.08
CA LEU A 128 16.74 -3.59 -4.80
C LEU A 128 17.25 -5.04 -4.83
N LEU A 129 17.19 -5.71 -5.98
CA LEU A 129 17.61 -7.11 -6.10
C LEU A 129 19.10 -7.28 -6.48
N ASP A 130 19.64 -6.33 -7.25
CA ASP A 130 20.96 -6.44 -7.88
C ASP A 130 22.03 -5.58 -7.22
N ARG A 131 21.64 -4.44 -6.64
CA ARG A 131 22.58 -3.42 -6.14
C ARG A 131 22.55 -3.24 -4.64
N VAL A 132 21.43 -3.54 -3.98
CA VAL A 132 21.34 -3.43 -2.52
C VAL A 132 22.15 -4.52 -1.83
N SER A 133 22.88 -4.14 -0.79
CA SER A 133 23.74 -5.04 0.00
C SER A 133 23.40 -4.97 1.49
N VAL A 134 23.73 -6.03 2.23
CA VAL A 134 23.66 -6.02 3.71
C VAL A 134 24.48 -4.86 4.28
N GLY A 135 23.96 -4.23 5.32
CA GLY A 135 24.52 -3.04 5.96
C GLY A 135 24.11 -1.72 5.31
N GLN A 136 23.50 -1.73 4.11
CA GLN A 136 23.07 -0.52 3.43
C GLN A 136 21.95 0.20 4.19
N ARG A 137 22.07 1.52 4.31
CA ARG A 137 21.01 2.38 4.86
C ARG A 137 19.99 2.74 3.80
N LEU A 138 18.73 2.66 4.17
CA LEU A 138 17.57 3.01 3.35
C LEU A 138 16.66 3.95 4.15
N SER A 139 15.77 4.66 3.46
CA SER A 139 14.74 5.45 4.12
C SER A 139 13.35 5.02 3.64
N SER A 140 12.38 5.01 4.54
CA SER A 140 10.98 4.73 4.19
C SER A 140 10.00 5.68 4.86
N SER A 141 8.73 5.61 4.47
CA SER A 141 7.64 6.10 5.31
C SER A 141 7.48 5.21 6.56
N GLY A 142 6.67 5.66 7.53
CA GLY A 142 6.02 4.73 8.46
C GLY A 142 5.02 3.80 7.74
N PRO A 143 4.45 2.81 8.46
CA PRO A 143 3.39 1.95 7.93
C PRO A 143 2.19 2.71 7.36
N MET A 144 1.70 2.28 6.21
CA MET A 144 0.58 2.87 5.48
C MET A 144 -0.30 1.76 4.86
N GLY A 145 -1.48 2.15 4.38
CA GLY A 145 -2.38 1.26 3.65
C GLY A 145 -3.58 0.80 4.48
N THR A 146 -4.64 0.41 3.77
CA THR A 146 -5.92 -0.02 4.36
C THR A 146 -6.24 -1.48 4.06
N PHE A 147 -5.30 -2.22 3.47
CA PHE A 147 -5.47 -3.62 3.07
C PHE A 147 -5.16 -4.57 4.23
N HIS A 148 -5.89 -4.40 5.32
CA HIS A 148 -5.80 -5.23 6.51
C HIS A 148 -7.17 -5.83 6.85
N HIS A 149 -7.17 -6.86 7.68
CA HIS A 149 -8.40 -7.43 8.22
C HIS A 149 -9.01 -6.50 9.28
N ASN A 150 -10.34 -6.44 9.32
CA ASN A 150 -11.10 -5.78 10.38
C ASN A 150 -12.16 -6.77 10.90
N PRO A 151 -11.99 -7.30 12.13
CA PRO A 151 -12.86 -8.35 12.64
C PRO A 151 -14.33 -7.93 12.78
N LEU A 152 -14.61 -6.63 12.93
CA LEU A 152 -15.97 -6.14 13.15
C LEU A 152 -16.90 -6.31 11.94
N PHE A 153 -16.35 -6.32 10.72
CA PHE A 153 -17.15 -6.37 9.50
C PHE A 153 -16.57 -7.23 8.38
N HIS A 154 -15.35 -7.76 8.52
CA HIS A 154 -14.83 -8.78 7.61
C HIS A 154 -15.20 -10.20 8.04
N GLY A 155 -15.53 -10.45 9.32
CA GLY A 155 -15.86 -11.79 9.81
C GLY A 155 -14.64 -12.72 9.86
N ASP A 156 -14.88 -14.02 10.04
CA ASP A 156 -13.83 -14.98 10.37
C ASP A 156 -13.42 -15.92 9.23
N ASP A 157 -14.20 -15.97 8.14
CA ASP A 157 -13.87 -16.76 6.95
C ASP A 157 -13.15 -15.91 5.91
N LEU A 158 -11.83 -16.03 5.83
CA LEU A 158 -10.98 -15.22 4.97
C LEU A 158 -10.46 -16.06 3.81
N VAL A 159 -10.63 -15.55 2.59
CA VAL A 159 -10.05 -16.13 1.37
C VAL A 159 -9.08 -15.12 0.79
N PHE A 160 -7.85 -15.54 0.55
CA PHE A 160 -6.82 -14.72 -0.07
C PHE A 160 -6.44 -15.29 -1.44
N LEU A 161 -6.80 -14.56 -2.50
CA LEU A 161 -6.38 -14.84 -3.87
C LEU A 161 -5.04 -14.13 -4.12
N ALA A 162 -3.95 -14.89 -4.03
CA ALA A 162 -2.59 -14.37 -4.18
C ALA A 162 -2.01 -14.72 -5.55
N GLY A 163 -1.39 -13.74 -6.22
CA GLY A 163 -0.65 -13.94 -7.47
C GLY A 163 0.81 -13.50 -7.33
N GLY A 164 1.77 -14.42 -7.48
CA GLY A 164 3.20 -14.08 -7.40
C GLY A 164 3.58 -13.42 -6.06
N SER A 165 4.12 -12.19 -6.10
CA SER A 165 4.49 -11.44 -4.89
C SER A 165 3.31 -10.95 -4.05
N GLY A 166 2.08 -11.14 -4.52
CA GLY A 166 0.88 -10.93 -3.69
C GLY A 166 0.79 -11.85 -2.47
N SER A 167 1.68 -12.84 -2.35
CA SER A 167 1.89 -13.62 -1.13
C SER A 167 2.43 -12.79 0.04
N ALA A 168 3.12 -11.67 -0.19
CA ALA A 168 3.70 -10.85 0.87
C ALA A 168 2.66 -10.34 1.90
N PRO A 169 1.59 -9.61 1.49
CA PRO A 169 0.54 -9.23 2.44
C PRO A 169 -0.24 -10.43 2.98
N ALA A 170 -0.41 -11.50 2.19
CA ALA A 170 -1.06 -12.73 2.64
C ALA A 170 -0.32 -13.38 3.81
N ARG A 171 1.01 -13.50 3.70
CA ARG A 171 1.90 -14.04 4.72
C ARG A 171 1.81 -13.23 6.01
N SER A 172 1.88 -11.90 5.92
CA SER A 172 1.75 -11.04 7.12
C SER A 172 0.41 -11.25 7.84
N ILE A 173 -0.70 -11.36 7.10
CA ILE A 173 -2.03 -11.63 7.67
C ILE A 173 -2.09 -13.03 8.29
N LEU A 174 -1.58 -14.04 7.58
CA LEU A 174 -1.53 -15.41 8.06
C LEU A 174 -0.73 -15.51 9.37
N LEU A 175 0.50 -14.98 9.41
CA LEU A 175 1.34 -15.01 10.61
C LEU A 175 0.67 -14.28 11.79
N ASN A 176 0.03 -13.14 11.54
CA ASN A 176 -0.73 -12.45 12.58
C ASN A 176 -1.89 -13.29 13.15
N ILE A 177 -2.58 -14.08 12.31
CA ILE A 177 -3.66 -14.96 12.75
C ILE A 177 -3.09 -16.11 13.58
N LEU A 178 -2.05 -16.79 13.06
CA LEU A 178 -1.49 -17.99 13.68
C LEU A 178 -0.73 -17.68 14.99
N GLU A 179 0.16 -16.68 14.99
CA GLU A 179 0.97 -16.34 16.17
C GLU A 179 0.13 -15.81 17.34
N ARG A 180 -1.02 -15.18 17.06
CA ARG A 180 -1.96 -14.71 18.09
C ARG A 180 -3.01 -15.74 18.47
N GLY A 181 -3.06 -16.89 17.79
CA GLY A 181 -4.08 -17.93 18.01
C GLY A 181 -5.51 -17.43 17.75
N LEU A 182 -5.70 -16.62 16.70
CA LEU A 182 -7.02 -16.05 16.40
C LEU A 182 -7.94 -17.07 15.71
N PRO A 183 -9.28 -16.92 15.85
CA PRO A 183 -10.23 -17.91 15.36
C PRO A 183 -10.47 -17.86 13.84
N GLN A 184 -9.85 -16.92 13.12
CA GLN A 184 -10.07 -16.79 11.67
C GLN A 184 -9.63 -18.05 10.94
N ARG A 185 -10.47 -18.51 10.01
CA ARG A 185 -10.13 -19.50 9.00
C ARG A 185 -9.57 -18.78 7.78
N PHE A 186 -8.33 -19.11 7.42
CA PHE A 186 -7.63 -18.47 6.31
C PHE A 186 -7.42 -19.46 5.18
N HIS A 187 -8.01 -19.20 4.01
CA HIS A 187 -7.80 -19.99 2.80
C HIS A 187 -7.00 -19.18 1.79
N MET A 188 -5.75 -19.57 1.55
CA MET A 188 -4.91 -18.96 0.54
C MET A 188 -4.98 -19.77 -0.76
N ILE A 189 -5.53 -19.17 -1.81
CA ILE A 189 -5.44 -19.70 -3.17
C ILE A 189 -4.27 -18.99 -3.84
N TYR A 190 -3.15 -19.69 -3.97
CA TYR A 190 -1.88 -19.11 -4.41
C TYR A 190 -1.54 -19.52 -5.84
N VAL A 191 -1.52 -18.54 -6.74
CA VAL A 191 -1.33 -18.75 -8.17
C VAL A 191 0.02 -18.22 -8.61
N ASN A 192 0.81 -19.10 -9.24
CA ASN A 192 2.13 -18.76 -9.77
C ASN A 192 2.25 -19.17 -11.24
N SER A 193 3.21 -18.56 -11.93
CA SER A 193 3.49 -18.94 -13.32
C SER A 193 4.17 -20.29 -13.41
N HIS A 194 5.24 -20.46 -12.65
CA HIS A 194 6.12 -21.62 -12.70
C HIS A 194 6.39 -22.11 -11.27
N VAL A 195 6.80 -23.38 -11.17
CA VAL A 195 7.04 -24.06 -9.89
C VAL A 195 8.24 -23.54 -9.11
N ASP A 196 9.23 -22.99 -9.81
CA ASP A 196 10.48 -22.45 -9.27
C ASP A 196 10.37 -21.00 -8.79
N ASP A 197 9.19 -20.40 -8.91
CA ASP A 197 8.93 -19.00 -8.60
C ASP A 197 7.79 -18.83 -7.58
N VAL A 198 7.52 -19.89 -6.81
CA VAL A 198 6.57 -19.93 -5.70
C VAL A 198 7.26 -19.42 -4.44
N ILE A 199 6.94 -18.20 -4.02
CA ILE A 199 7.57 -17.56 -2.85
C ILE A 199 6.98 -18.19 -1.58
N TYR A 200 7.82 -18.46 -0.57
CA TYR A 200 7.42 -19.09 0.70
C TYR A 200 6.83 -20.50 0.59
N ALA A 201 7.15 -21.24 -0.48
CA ALA A 201 6.51 -22.53 -0.76
C ALA A 201 6.59 -23.51 0.42
N ASP A 202 7.78 -23.71 0.98
CA ASP A 202 7.99 -24.69 2.06
C ASP A 202 7.36 -24.23 3.37
N GLU A 203 7.53 -22.94 3.73
CA GLU A 203 6.92 -22.34 4.91
C GLU A 203 5.38 -22.43 4.86
N LEU A 204 4.76 -22.06 3.73
CA LEU A 204 3.30 -22.08 3.60
C LEU A 204 2.76 -23.53 3.66
N ARG A 205 3.46 -24.50 3.07
CA ARG A 205 3.06 -25.91 3.17
C ARG A 205 3.20 -26.45 4.59
N GLU A 206 4.28 -26.08 5.28
CA GLU A 206 4.50 -26.45 6.68
C GLU A 206 3.41 -25.86 7.59
N LEU A 207 3.12 -24.57 7.47
CA LEU A 207 2.05 -23.92 8.23
C LEU A 207 0.68 -24.56 7.93
N ALA A 208 0.39 -24.90 6.67
CA ALA A 208 -0.87 -25.55 6.31
C ALA A 208 -0.99 -26.96 6.89
N ALA A 209 0.13 -27.68 7.06
CA ALA A 209 0.16 -28.98 7.71
C ALA A 209 0.00 -28.90 9.23
N GLN A 210 0.44 -27.80 9.85
CA GLN A 210 0.44 -27.61 11.31
C GLN A 210 -0.85 -26.99 11.85
N HIS A 211 -1.61 -26.26 11.03
CA HIS A 211 -2.74 -25.45 11.50
C HIS A 211 -4.05 -25.77 10.77
N GLU A 212 -5.03 -26.29 11.50
CA GLU A 212 -6.36 -26.65 10.96
C GLU A 212 -7.14 -25.44 10.42
N ASN A 213 -6.88 -24.23 10.93
CA ASN A 213 -7.52 -23.00 10.46
C ASN A 213 -6.80 -22.35 9.27
N PHE A 214 -5.79 -22.99 8.69
CA PHE A 214 -5.13 -22.55 7.47
C PHE A 214 -5.27 -23.59 6.36
N THR A 215 -5.80 -23.16 5.21
CA THR A 215 -5.86 -23.98 3.99
C THR A 215 -5.04 -23.32 2.89
N LEU A 216 -4.16 -24.09 2.25
CA LEU A 216 -3.39 -23.65 1.10
C LEU A 216 -3.86 -24.40 -0.16
N SER A 217 -4.13 -23.66 -1.24
CA SER A 217 -4.43 -24.21 -2.56
C SER A 217 -3.50 -23.60 -3.59
N GLU A 218 -2.50 -24.37 -4.02
CA GLU A 218 -1.51 -23.93 -4.98
C GLU A 218 -1.98 -24.18 -6.42
N VAL A 219 -1.75 -23.23 -7.32
CA VAL A 219 -2.06 -23.33 -8.76
C VAL A 219 -0.89 -22.85 -9.60
N ILE A 220 -0.46 -23.68 -10.55
CA ILE A 220 0.61 -23.34 -11.50
C ILE A 220 0.03 -23.12 -12.90
N SER A 221 0.06 -21.89 -13.36
CA SER A 221 -0.57 -21.51 -14.63
C SER A 221 0.17 -21.98 -15.88
N ARG A 222 1.49 -22.19 -15.79
CA ARG A 222 2.37 -22.67 -16.86
C ARG A 222 3.27 -23.79 -16.33
N PRO A 223 2.69 -24.97 -16.04
CA PRO A 223 3.42 -26.04 -15.40
C PRO A 223 4.45 -26.69 -16.35
N PRO A 224 5.55 -27.27 -15.83
CA PRO A 224 6.41 -28.13 -16.62
C PRO A 224 5.68 -29.41 -17.05
N ALA A 225 6.19 -30.10 -18.08
CA ALA A 225 5.66 -31.39 -18.50
C ALA A 225 5.67 -32.40 -17.33
N GLY A 226 4.57 -33.13 -17.14
CA GLY A 226 4.43 -34.12 -16.07
C GLY A 226 4.04 -33.56 -14.70
N TYR A 227 3.77 -32.25 -14.57
CA TYR A 227 3.24 -31.67 -13.34
C TYR A 227 1.86 -32.28 -13.00
N SER A 228 1.74 -32.83 -11.80
CA SER A 228 0.51 -33.49 -11.30
C SER A 228 -0.36 -32.59 -10.42
N GLY A 229 0.13 -31.41 -10.05
CA GLY A 229 -0.63 -30.45 -9.24
C GLY A 229 -1.67 -29.69 -10.06
N ARG A 230 -2.45 -28.86 -9.35
CA ARG A 230 -3.48 -28.02 -9.98
C ARG A 230 -2.84 -26.99 -10.91
N SER A 231 -3.35 -26.91 -12.14
CA SER A 231 -2.74 -26.09 -13.17
C SER A 231 -3.73 -25.33 -14.04
N GLY A 232 -3.21 -24.37 -14.79
CA GLY A 232 -3.97 -23.48 -15.65
C GLY A 232 -4.28 -22.13 -14.98
N ARG A 233 -4.99 -21.27 -15.71
CA ARG A 233 -5.51 -20.01 -15.16
C ARG A 233 -6.72 -20.31 -14.27
N LEU A 234 -6.89 -19.51 -13.21
CA LEU A 234 -8.13 -19.55 -12.42
C LEU A 234 -9.32 -19.35 -13.34
N ASN A 235 -10.35 -20.15 -13.10
CA ASN A 235 -11.62 -20.09 -13.81
C ASN A 235 -12.75 -20.38 -12.82
N LEU A 236 -13.99 -20.19 -13.27
CA LEU A 236 -15.17 -20.31 -12.42
C LEU A 236 -15.28 -21.69 -11.77
N ALA A 237 -15.10 -22.77 -12.54
CA ALA A 237 -15.20 -24.14 -12.05
C ALA A 237 -14.15 -24.44 -10.98
N MET A 238 -12.90 -24.01 -11.19
CA MET A 238 -11.83 -24.17 -10.22
C MET A 238 -12.11 -23.40 -8.92
N LEU A 239 -12.62 -22.17 -9.01
CA LEU A 239 -12.98 -21.41 -7.80
C LEU A 239 -14.16 -22.03 -7.07
N GLN A 240 -15.17 -22.54 -7.78
CA GLN A 240 -16.29 -23.27 -7.15
C GLN A 240 -15.80 -24.53 -6.42
N GLU A 241 -14.90 -25.29 -7.04
CA GLU A 241 -14.28 -26.47 -6.43
C GLU A 241 -13.51 -26.10 -5.15
N LEU A 242 -12.67 -25.06 -5.22
CA LEU A 242 -11.81 -24.67 -4.11
C LEU A 242 -12.58 -24.00 -2.96
N LEU A 243 -13.54 -23.14 -3.26
CA LEU A 243 -14.24 -22.33 -2.27
C LEU A 243 -15.41 -23.07 -1.61
N GLY A 244 -16.00 -24.04 -2.31
CA GLY A 244 -17.24 -24.67 -1.89
C GLY A 244 -18.38 -23.64 -1.78
N ASP A 245 -19.13 -23.71 -0.68
CA ASP A 245 -20.14 -22.69 -0.37
C ASP A 245 -19.47 -21.32 -0.12
N ILE A 246 -19.92 -20.31 -0.85
CA ILE A 246 -19.39 -18.95 -0.76
C ILE A 246 -19.75 -18.29 0.57
N GLY A 247 -20.97 -18.53 1.07
CA GLY A 247 -21.50 -17.96 2.31
C GLY A 247 -21.15 -16.48 2.50
N ASP A 248 -20.71 -16.14 3.71
CA ASP A 248 -20.22 -14.82 4.08
C ASP A 248 -18.68 -14.77 4.07
N LYS A 249 -17.99 -15.36 3.10
CA LYS A 249 -16.52 -15.26 3.00
C LYS A 249 -16.05 -13.83 2.70
N MET A 250 -14.89 -13.44 3.22
CA MET A 250 -14.21 -12.18 2.90
C MET A 250 -13.05 -12.46 1.95
N PHE A 251 -13.04 -11.80 0.80
CA PHE A 251 -12.04 -12.01 -0.23
C PHE A 251 -11.03 -10.86 -0.24
N TYR A 252 -9.74 -11.23 -0.19
CA TYR A 252 -8.60 -10.35 -0.39
C TYR A 252 -7.89 -10.78 -1.67
N ILE A 253 -7.55 -9.84 -2.53
CA ILE A 253 -6.93 -10.10 -3.83
C ILE A 253 -5.67 -9.27 -3.94
N CYS A 254 -4.53 -9.92 -4.15
CA CYS A 254 -3.27 -9.23 -4.41
C CYS A 254 -2.44 -10.04 -5.42
N GLY A 255 -2.05 -9.39 -6.50
CA GLY A 255 -1.24 -9.96 -7.58
C GLY A 255 -1.13 -8.96 -8.73
N PRO A 256 -0.59 -9.33 -9.90
CA PRO A 256 -0.54 -8.41 -11.04
C PRO A 256 -1.92 -7.92 -11.48
N THR A 257 -2.03 -6.73 -12.09
CA THR A 257 -3.31 -6.15 -12.55
C THR A 257 -4.21 -7.14 -13.31
N PRO A 258 -3.72 -7.89 -14.32
CA PRO A 258 -4.57 -8.85 -15.03
C PRO A 258 -5.09 -9.99 -14.15
N PHE A 259 -4.34 -10.38 -13.11
CA PHE A 259 -4.77 -11.39 -12.14
C PHE A 259 -5.87 -10.82 -11.24
N ASN A 260 -5.67 -9.61 -10.71
CA ASN A 260 -6.65 -8.95 -9.86
C ASN A 260 -7.99 -8.77 -10.60
N ASP A 261 -7.96 -8.23 -11.82
CA ASP A 261 -9.16 -7.98 -12.63
C ASP A 261 -9.91 -9.28 -12.92
N SER A 262 -9.18 -10.34 -13.29
CA SER A 262 -9.75 -11.66 -13.52
C SER A 262 -10.41 -12.23 -12.26
N CYS A 263 -9.78 -12.08 -11.09
CA CYS A 263 -10.34 -12.57 -9.83
C CYS A 263 -11.59 -11.81 -9.43
N VAL A 264 -11.61 -10.48 -9.60
CA VAL A 264 -12.81 -9.65 -9.34
C VAL A 264 -13.97 -10.07 -10.23
N ALA A 265 -13.71 -10.28 -11.53
CA ALA A 265 -14.73 -10.73 -12.48
C ALA A 265 -15.31 -12.09 -12.07
N LEU A 266 -14.44 -13.08 -11.80
CA LEU A 266 -14.87 -14.43 -11.40
C LEU A 266 -15.66 -14.44 -10.09
N LEU A 267 -15.25 -13.66 -9.08
CA LEU A 267 -16.01 -13.56 -7.84
C LEU A 267 -17.37 -12.87 -8.04
N GLY A 268 -17.44 -11.90 -8.97
CA GLY A 268 -18.70 -11.30 -9.40
C GLY A 268 -19.65 -12.32 -10.04
N GLU A 269 -19.13 -13.19 -10.92
CA GLU A 269 -19.89 -14.30 -11.51
C GLU A 269 -20.37 -15.33 -10.46
N LEU A 270 -19.61 -15.51 -9.37
CA LEU A 270 -20.00 -16.32 -8.21
C LEU A 270 -21.01 -15.62 -7.28
N GLY A 271 -21.44 -14.41 -7.61
CA GLY A 271 -22.42 -13.67 -6.80
C GLY A 271 -21.83 -13.04 -5.53
N VAL A 272 -20.50 -12.96 -5.40
CA VAL A 272 -19.86 -12.32 -4.25
C VAL A 272 -20.15 -10.83 -4.27
N ALA A 273 -20.76 -10.33 -3.19
CA ALA A 273 -21.05 -8.91 -3.07
C ALA A 273 -19.76 -8.07 -3.07
N ARG A 274 -19.72 -6.98 -3.85
CA ARG A 274 -18.53 -6.11 -4.00
C ARG A 274 -17.90 -5.65 -2.68
N ARG A 275 -18.70 -5.45 -1.63
CA ARG A 275 -18.25 -5.07 -0.28
C ARG A 275 -17.45 -6.16 0.44
N ARG A 276 -17.56 -7.42 0.00
CA ARG A 276 -16.81 -8.58 0.49
C ARG A 276 -15.53 -8.83 -0.30
N ILE A 277 -15.19 -7.96 -1.27
CA ILE A 277 -14.00 -8.07 -2.11
C ILE A 277 -13.11 -6.87 -1.85
N ARG A 278 -11.88 -7.13 -1.38
CA ARG A 278 -10.81 -6.14 -1.26
C ARG A 278 -9.71 -6.49 -2.25
N VAL A 279 -9.25 -5.49 -2.97
CA VAL A 279 -8.19 -5.63 -3.95
C VAL A 279 -7.07 -4.69 -3.53
N GLU A 280 -5.84 -5.19 -3.46
CA GLU A 280 -4.69 -4.34 -3.23
C GLU A 280 -4.32 -3.61 -4.52
N ALA A 281 -4.06 -2.31 -4.39
CA ALA A 281 -3.90 -1.42 -5.52
C ALA A 281 -2.51 -1.56 -6.17
N ASN A 282 -2.47 -1.71 -7.49
CA ASN A 282 -1.23 -1.94 -8.23
C ASN A 282 -0.94 -0.85 -9.25
N GLY A 283 -0.24 0.20 -8.81
CA GLY A 283 0.37 1.18 -9.69
C GLY A 283 -0.62 1.93 -10.61
N ALA A 284 -0.06 2.64 -11.58
CA ALA A 284 -0.84 3.26 -12.66
C ALA A 284 -1.33 2.21 -13.68
N PRO A 285 -2.51 2.43 -14.30
CA PRO A 285 -3.01 1.54 -15.35
C PRO A 285 -2.03 1.51 -16.53
N LYS A 286 -1.80 0.31 -17.09
CA LYS A 286 -0.92 0.12 -18.25
C LYS A 286 -1.57 0.50 -19.58
N THR A 287 -2.90 0.46 -19.64
CA THR A 287 -3.69 0.75 -20.84
C THR A 287 -4.73 1.85 -20.54
N PRO A 288 -4.31 3.05 -20.11
CA PRO A 288 -5.24 4.12 -19.73
C PRO A 288 -6.13 4.56 -20.90
N HIS A 289 -5.64 4.44 -22.13
CA HIS A 289 -6.39 4.71 -23.37
C HIS A 289 -7.61 3.80 -23.61
N GLN A 290 -7.71 2.66 -22.92
CA GLN A 290 -8.85 1.75 -23.01
C GLN A 290 -9.89 2.04 -21.92
N GLN A 291 -9.59 2.94 -20.98
CA GLN A 291 -10.51 3.26 -19.90
C GLN A 291 -11.55 4.29 -20.33
N THR A 292 -12.69 4.25 -19.64
CA THR A 292 -13.78 5.21 -19.88
C THR A 292 -13.31 6.63 -19.52
N GLY A 293 -13.56 7.59 -20.41
CA GLY A 293 -13.20 9.00 -20.22
C GLY A 293 -11.83 9.38 -20.77
N TRP A 294 -11.11 8.47 -21.42
CA TRP A 294 -9.95 8.85 -22.24
C TRP A 294 -10.37 9.78 -23.40
N PRO A 295 -9.68 10.89 -23.64
CA PRO A 295 -10.05 11.84 -24.69
C PRO A 295 -9.90 11.26 -26.09
N ALA A 296 -10.86 11.57 -26.96
CA ALA A 296 -10.86 11.11 -28.35
C ALA A 296 -9.73 11.79 -29.15
N GLY A 297 -9.03 11.02 -29.98
CA GLY A 297 -7.98 11.53 -30.86
C GLY A 297 -6.61 11.75 -30.19
N VAL A 298 -6.47 11.41 -28.91
CA VAL A 298 -5.20 11.48 -28.18
C VAL A 298 -4.51 10.12 -28.18
N ASN A 299 -3.29 10.04 -28.70
CA ASN A 299 -2.45 8.84 -28.71
C ASN A 299 -1.50 8.84 -27.52
N MET A 300 -1.13 7.65 -27.03
CA MET A 300 -0.20 7.52 -25.89
C MET A 300 1.21 7.99 -26.23
N GLU A 301 1.57 7.97 -27.51
CA GLU A 301 2.88 8.35 -28.03
C GLU A 301 3.00 9.85 -28.31
N ASP A 302 1.89 10.61 -28.23
CA ASP A 302 1.91 12.05 -28.46
C ASP A 302 2.82 12.74 -27.43
N GLU A 303 3.64 13.69 -27.90
CA GLU A 303 4.52 14.48 -27.04
C GLU A 303 3.73 15.59 -26.36
N VAL A 304 4.05 15.82 -25.09
CA VAL A 304 3.47 16.89 -24.25
C VAL A 304 4.56 17.66 -23.53
N THR A 305 4.34 18.95 -23.34
CA THR A 305 5.18 19.82 -22.51
C THR A 305 4.59 19.94 -21.12
N ILE A 306 5.37 19.54 -20.12
CA ILE A 306 5.02 19.68 -18.71
C ILE A 306 5.82 20.86 -18.15
N THR A 307 5.11 21.88 -17.69
CA THR A 307 5.70 23.05 -17.04
C THR A 307 5.52 22.94 -15.53
N VAL A 308 6.61 23.05 -14.78
CA VAL A 308 6.60 23.17 -13.32
C VAL A 308 6.76 24.64 -12.97
N GLN A 309 5.70 25.22 -12.38
CA GLN A 309 5.62 26.64 -12.12
C GLN A 309 6.85 27.16 -11.34
N GLY A 310 7.55 28.12 -11.94
CA GLY A 310 8.76 28.73 -11.35
C GLY A 310 10.01 27.85 -11.34
N ARG A 311 9.99 26.65 -11.96
CA ARG A 311 11.14 25.72 -11.97
C ARG A 311 11.56 25.24 -13.36
N GLY A 312 10.73 25.43 -14.40
CA GLY A 312 11.07 25.15 -15.79
C GLY A 312 10.09 24.19 -16.46
N SER A 313 10.43 23.72 -17.67
CA SER A 313 9.59 22.82 -18.47
C SER A 313 10.41 21.69 -19.07
N PHE A 314 9.77 20.55 -19.32
CA PHE A 314 10.37 19.40 -19.99
C PHE A 314 9.33 18.67 -20.84
N ARG A 315 9.81 17.80 -21.74
CA ARG A 315 8.95 16.97 -22.59
C ARG A 315 8.75 15.56 -22.03
N SER A 316 7.58 15.02 -22.26
CA SER A 316 7.19 13.64 -21.94
C SER A 316 6.18 13.15 -22.99
N THR A 317 5.66 11.94 -22.83
CA THR A 317 4.60 11.39 -23.67
C THR A 317 3.32 11.26 -22.87
N VAL A 318 2.17 11.33 -23.54
CA VAL A 318 0.84 11.16 -22.92
C VAL A 318 0.72 9.85 -22.13
N GLY A 319 1.35 8.77 -22.60
CA GLY A 319 1.32 7.45 -21.96
C GLY A 319 2.16 7.32 -20.69
N GLU A 320 2.97 8.33 -20.33
CA GLU A 320 3.78 8.32 -19.11
C GLU A 320 3.00 8.95 -17.94
N PRO A 321 2.85 8.24 -16.79
CA PRO A 321 2.27 8.86 -15.61
C PRO A 321 3.06 10.10 -15.17
N LEU A 322 2.36 11.20 -14.86
CA LEU A 322 2.95 12.50 -14.54
C LEU A 322 4.02 12.42 -13.43
N LEU A 323 3.80 11.63 -12.38
CA LEU A 323 4.80 11.43 -11.32
C LEU A 323 6.10 10.82 -11.84
N ASN A 324 6.03 9.86 -12.77
CA ASN A 324 7.23 9.26 -13.35
C ASN A 324 7.98 10.29 -14.21
N ALA A 325 7.24 11.06 -15.02
CA ALA A 325 7.80 12.11 -15.85
C ALA A 325 8.49 13.20 -15.01
N LEU A 326 7.89 13.60 -13.89
CA LEU A 326 8.47 14.53 -12.91
C LEU A 326 9.76 13.97 -12.30
N GLU A 327 9.73 12.73 -11.78
CA GLU A 327 10.88 12.09 -11.15
C GLU A 327 12.07 11.97 -12.11
N ARG A 328 11.82 11.56 -13.36
CA ARG A 328 12.84 11.43 -14.41
C ARG A 328 13.50 12.77 -14.78
N ASN A 329 12.82 13.88 -14.54
CA ASN A 329 13.32 15.23 -14.79
C ASN A 329 13.76 15.95 -13.50
N GLY A 330 14.02 15.20 -12.42
CA GLY A 330 14.60 15.73 -11.18
C GLY A 330 13.61 16.41 -10.24
N TYR A 331 12.31 16.33 -10.53
CA TYR A 331 11.27 16.85 -9.65
C TYR A 331 10.78 15.78 -8.69
N PHE A 332 10.75 16.12 -7.40
CA PHE A 332 10.23 15.22 -6.37
C PHE A 332 8.84 15.68 -5.91
N VAL A 333 7.92 14.73 -5.85
CA VAL A 333 6.57 14.89 -5.28
C VAL A 333 6.40 13.84 -4.20
N GLU A 334 5.90 14.24 -3.04
CA GLU A 334 5.57 13.30 -1.96
C GLU A 334 4.58 12.24 -2.47
N ASN A 335 4.90 10.96 -2.29
CA ASN A 335 4.08 9.86 -2.80
C ASN A 335 4.16 8.64 -1.88
N ALA A 336 3.21 7.71 -2.04
CA ALA A 336 3.18 6.45 -1.30
C ALA A 336 2.65 5.27 -2.14
N CYS A 337 1.33 5.12 -2.29
CA CYS A 337 0.73 3.93 -2.96
C CYS A 337 1.02 3.83 -4.47
N ARG A 338 1.29 4.96 -5.14
CA ARG A 338 1.42 5.08 -6.60
C ARG A 338 0.28 4.49 -7.44
N SER A 339 -0.90 4.34 -6.84
CA SER A 339 -2.12 3.79 -7.46
C SER A 339 -3.31 4.76 -7.44
N GLY A 340 -3.11 5.98 -6.92
CA GLY A 340 -4.15 7.00 -6.78
C GLY A 340 -4.92 6.97 -5.46
N GLU A 341 -4.84 5.91 -4.66
CA GLU A 341 -5.72 5.76 -3.50
C GLU A 341 -5.33 6.63 -2.28
N CYS A 342 -4.02 6.76 -2.01
CA CYS A 342 -3.54 7.42 -0.78
C CYS A 342 -3.61 8.95 -0.79
N SER A 343 -3.86 9.58 -1.96
CA SER A 343 -3.90 11.04 -2.12
C SER A 343 -2.60 11.82 -1.85
N LEU A 344 -1.48 11.18 -1.48
CA LEU A 344 -0.24 11.89 -1.12
C LEU A 344 0.43 12.60 -2.31
N CYS A 345 0.30 12.03 -3.52
CA CYS A 345 0.88 12.56 -4.76
C CYS A 345 0.13 13.75 -5.39
N ARG A 346 -0.66 14.46 -4.58
CA ARG A 346 -1.45 15.60 -5.05
C ARG A 346 -0.53 16.70 -5.55
N VAL A 347 -0.78 17.16 -6.76
CA VAL A 347 -0.19 18.36 -7.34
C VAL A 347 -1.29 19.24 -7.88
N LYS A 348 -1.08 20.54 -7.91
CA LYS A 348 -2.08 21.48 -8.39
C LYS A 348 -1.89 21.70 -9.88
N LEU A 349 -2.90 21.39 -10.67
CA LEU A 349 -2.96 21.70 -12.10
C LEU A 349 -3.38 23.17 -12.23
N THR A 350 -2.50 24.01 -12.79
CA THR A 350 -2.78 25.44 -13.00
C THR A 350 -3.22 25.75 -14.42
N SER A 351 -2.86 24.90 -15.39
CA SER A 351 -3.28 24.99 -16.79
C SER A 351 -3.24 23.63 -17.48
N GLY A 352 -4.06 23.47 -18.51
CA GLY A 352 -4.17 22.25 -19.32
C GLY A 352 -5.08 21.19 -18.72
N GLU A 353 -4.99 19.96 -19.25
CA GLU A 353 -5.85 18.83 -18.86
C GLU A 353 -5.05 17.55 -18.64
N VAL A 354 -5.51 16.73 -17.70
CA VAL A 354 -4.98 15.39 -17.46
C VAL A 354 -6.12 14.39 -17.40
N PHE A 355 -5.85 13.17 -17.85
CA PHE A 355 -6.69 12.02 -17.56
C PHE A 355 -6.28 11.42 -16.20
N ASN A 356 -7.22 11.39 -15.24
CA ASN A 356 -7.10 10.58 -14.03
C ASN A 356 -8.11 9.42 -14.08
N PRO A 357 -7.67 8.17 -13.86
CA PRO A 357 -8.53 7.00 -13.92
C PRO A 357 -9.56 7.02 -12.79
N GLN A 358 -10.71 6.36 -12.97
CA GLN A 358 -11.80 6.39 -11.98
C GLN A 358 -11.39 5.76 -10.64
N GLU A 359 -10.53 4.75 -10.70
CA GLU A 359 -9.93 4.03 -9.57
C GLU A 359 -9.05 4.94 -8.71
N ALA A 360 -8.61 6.08 -9.24
CA ALA A 360 -7.90 7.07 -8.44
C ALA A 360 -8.80 7.73 -7.38
N HIS A 361 -10.13 7.62 -7.47
CA HIS A 361 -11.07 8.16 -6.47
C HIS A 361 -10.82 9.64 -6.11
N LEU A 362 -10.62 10.50 -7.13
CA LEU A 362 -10.48 11.95 -6.94
C LEU A 362 -11.70 12.49 -6.19
N ARG A 363 -11.44 13.21 -5.09
CA ARG A 363 -12.50 13.78 -4.25
C ARG A 363 -13.12 14.97 -4.98
N LYS A 364 -14.36 15.30 -4.64
CA LYS A 364 -15.03 16.49 -5.17
C LYS A 364 -14.18 17.76 -4.96
N SER A 365 -13.63 17.93 -3.75
CA SER A 365 -12.73 19.05 -3.44
C SER A 365 -11.50 19.09 -4.36
N ASP A 366 -10.98 17.94 -4.78
CA ASP A 366 -9.80 17.91 -5.63
C ASP A 366 -10.13 18.49 -7.01
N ARG A 367 -11.29 18.11 -7.57
CA ARG A 367 -11.78 18.67 -8.83
C ARG A 367 -12.07 20.17 -8.71
N ASP A 368 -12.76 20.57 -7.65
CA ASP A 368 -13.18 21.96 -7.44
C ASP A 368 -11.99 22.92 -7.29
N PHE A 369 -10.85 22.44 -6.77
CA PHE A 369 -9.66 23.25 -6.51
C PHE A 369 -8.47 22.96 -7.45
N GLY A 370 -8.67 22.14 -8.50
CA GLY A 370 -7.64 21.83 -9.49
C GLY A 370 -6.53 20.91 -8.99
N TRP A 371 -6.80 20.03 -8.02
CA TRP A 371 -5.85 19.00 -7.57
C TRP A 371 -6.00 17.73 -8.39
N ILE A 372 -4.85 17.20 -8.82
CA ILE A 372 -4.75 15.94 -9.57
C ILE A 372 -3.84 14.96 -8.83
N TYR A 373 -4.01 13.66 -9.08
CA TYR A 373 -3.19 12.63 -8.45
C TYR A 373 -2.08 12.21 -9.40
N SER A 374 -0.92 12.86 -9.29
CA SER A 374 0.18 12.75 -10.27
C SER A 374 0.65 11.31 -10.54
N CYS A 375 0.56 10.42 -9.54
CA CYS A 375 1.01 9.03 -9.70
C CYS A 375 0.21 8.21 -10.73
N VAL A 376 -1.00 8.65 -11.05
CA VAL A 376 -1.90 8.03 -12.02
C VAL A 376 -2.54 9.07 -12.93
N ALA A 377 -1.99 10.28 -13.00
CA ALA A 377 -2.43 11.31 -13.94
C ALA A 377 -1.63 11.18 -15.23
N PHE A 378 -2.31 11.22 -16.36
CA PHE A 378 -1.71 11.20 -17.69
C PHE A 378 -2.00 12.55 -18.35
N PRO A 379 -0.99 13.40 -18.63
CA PRO A 379 -1.23 14.64 -19.36
C PRO A 379 -1.75 14.32 -20.76
N VAL A 380 -2.85 14.96 -21.18
CA VAL A 380 -3.49 14.73 -22.49
C VAL A 380 -3.27 15.91 -23.46
N GLY A 381 -2.33 16.78 -23.09
CA GLY A 381 -1.89 17.98 -23.79
C GLY A 381 -0.84 18.69 -22.95
N ASP A 382 -0.42 19.88 -23.38
CA ASP A 382 0.49 20.71 -22.58
C ASP A 382 -0.16 21.12 -21.26
N ILE A 383 0.59 21.01 -20.17
CA ILE A 383 0.09 21.33 -18.82
C ILE A 383 1.07 22.20 -18.04
N GLU A 384 0.53 22.91 -17.05
CA GLU A 384 1.31 23.58 -16.01
C GLU A 384 0.87 23.07 -14.63
N VAL A 385 1.84 22.75 -13.78
CA VAL A 385 1.60 22.26 -12.40
C VAL A 385 2.39 23.04 -11.37
N LEU A 386 1.81 23.13 -10.17
CA LEU A 386 2.45 23.59 -8.94
C LEU A 386 2.62 22.38 -7.99
N LEU A 387 3.88 22.12 -7.61
CA LEU A 387 4.30 21.00 -6.77
C LEU A 387 4.23 21.32 -5.28
#